data_AF-S4MQN3-F1
#
_entry.id   AF-S4MQN3-F1
#
_cell.length_a   1.000
_cell.length_b   1.000
_cell.length_c   1.000
_cell.angle_alpha   90.00
_cell.angle_beta   90.00
_cell.angle_gamma   90.00
#
_symmetry.space_group_name_H-M   'P 1'
#
loop_
_entity.id
_entity.type
_entity.pdbx_description
1 polymer ?
#
loop_
_entity_poly.entity_id
_entity_poly.type
_entity_poly.pdbx_seq_one_letter_code
_entity_poly.pdbx_strand_id
1 'polypeptide(L)' 'MVLALLVAGTAVGAVPAPGGIGPVDAALVFTMAAFGAPVGTATATVIGYRVLTVWLPLLPGALVLSALLHRKVL' A
#
# COMPACT_ATOMS: atom_id res chain seq x y z
N MET A 1 -17.08 -16.61 8.54
CA MET A 1 -16.68 -15.33 7.93
C MET A 1 -15.77 -14.52 8.86
N VAL A 2 -16.25 -14.11 10.04
CA VAL A 2 -15.50 -13.25 10.98
C VAL A 2 -14.15 -13.84 11.41
N LEU A 3 -14.10 -15.14 11.76
CA LEU A 3 -12.85 -15.80 12.15
C LEU A 3 -11.80 -15.81 11.03
N ALA A 4 -12.22 -16.03 9.78
CA ALA A 4 -11.33 -15.99 8.62
C ALA A 4 -10.78 -14.57 8.38
N LEU A 5 -11.59 -13.53 8.58
CA LEU A 5 -11.14 -12.13 8.49
C LEU A 5 -10.13 -11.78 9.59
N LEU A 6 -10.35 -12.25 10.82
CA LEU A 6 -9.42 -12.07 11.94
C LEU A 6 -8.08 -12.77 11.67
N VAL A 7 -8.10 -14.03 11.23
CA VAL A 7 -6.87 -14.80 10.93
C VAL A 7 -6.11 -14.19 9.74
N ALA A 8 -6.83 -13.76 8.70
CA ALA A 8 -6.20 -13.09 7.57
C ALA A 8 -5.59 -11.73 7.98
N GLY A 9 -6.31 -10.94 8.78
CA GLY A 9 -5.83 -9.66 9.30
C GLY A 9 -4.59 -9.78 10.19
N THR A 10 -4.56 -10.78 11.09
CA THR A 10 -3.38 -11.04 11.93
C THR A 10 -2.20 -11.57 11.12
N ALA A 11 -2.42 -12.45 10.14
CA ALA A 11 -1.36 -12.95 9.27
C ALA A 11 -0.73 -11.83 8.42
N VAL A 12 -1.54 -10.93 7.87
CA VAL A 12 -1.07 -9.76 7.09
C VAL A 12 -0.37 -8.76 8.00
N GLY A 13 -0.92 -8.47 9.19
CA GLY A 13 -0.35 -7.53 10.14
C GLY A 13 0.92 -8.03 10.84
N ALA A 14 1.12 -9.34 10.91
CA ALA A 14 2.32 -9.96 11.47
C ALA A 14 3.53 -9.85 10.54
N VAL A 15 3.35 -9.50 9.26
CA VAL A 15 4.48 -9.24 8.37
C VAL A 15 5.05 -7.86 8.71
N PRO A 16 6.31 -7.76 9.16
CA PRO A 16 6.94 -6.48 9.46
C PRO A 16 7.28 -5.75 8.15
N ALA A 17 6.26 -5.15 7.53
CA ALA A 17 6.37 -4.35 6.33
C ALA A 17 6.07 -2.88 6.70
N PRO A 18 7.07 -1.97 6.72
CA PRO A 18 6.80 -0.56 6.95
C PRO A 18 5.77 -0.05 5.93
N GLY A 19 4.66 0.53 6.43
CA GLY A 19 3.55 1.01 5.60
C GLY A 19 2.66 -0.08 4.97
N GLY A 20 2.80 -1.35 5.36
CA GLY A 20 2.00 -2.46 4.84
C GLY A 20 2.20 -2.73 3.34
N ILE A 21 3.36 -2.34 2.78
CA ILE A 21 3.70 -2.54 1.37
C ILE A 21 4.15 -3.98 1.16
N GLY A 22 3.53 -4.68 0.20
CA GLY A 22 3.78 -6.09 -0.11
C GLY A 22 2.64 -7.02 0.36
N PRO A 23 2.46 -7.25 1.68
CA PRO A 23 1.43 -8.16 2.20
C PRO A 23 0.00 -7.73 1.84
N VAL A 24 -0.28 -6.44 1.98
CA VAL A 24 -1.60 -5.87 1.64
C VAL A 24 -1.81 -5.87 0.12
N ASP A 25 -0.76 -5.60 -0.66
CA ASP A 25 -0.83 -5.62 -2.12
C ASP A 25 -1.13 -7.03 -2.63
N ALA A 26 -0.43 -8.04 -2.10
CA ALA A 26 -0.67 -9.44 -2.42
C ALA A 26 -2.09 -9.87 -2.03
N ALA A 27 -2.59 -9.45 -0.86
CA ALA A 27 -3.97 -9.74 -0.44
C ALA A 27 -5.01 -9.08 -1.37
N LEU A 28 -4.80 -7.84 -1.80
CA LEU A 28 -5.70 -7.14 -2.72
C LEU A 28 -5.70 -7.77 -4.12
N VAL A 29 -4.53 -8.11 -4.66
CA VAL A 29 -4.43 -8.82 -5.95
C VAL A 29 -5.08 -10.20 -5.86
N PHE A 30 -4.79 -10.94 -4.80
CA PHE A 30 -5.35 -12.28 -4.57
C PHE A 30 -6.88 -12.24 -4.46
N THR A 31 -7.43 -11.30 -3.70
CA THR A 31 -8.89 -11.16 -3.56
C THR A 31 -9.54 -10.79 -4.89
N MET A 32 -9.02 -9.80 -5.63
CA MET A 32 -9.54 -9.47 -6.96
C MET A 32 -9.49 -10.66 -7.92
N ALA A 33 -8.39 -11.41 -7.94
CA ALA A 33 -8.27 -12.61 -8.76
C ALA A 33 -9.26 -13.70 -8.33
N ALA A 34 -9.48 -13.88 -7.02
CA ALA A 34 -10.46 -14.82 -6.49
C ALA A 34 -11.91 -14.47 -6.88
N PHE A 35 -12.21 -13.18 -7.12
CA PHE A 35 -13.49 -12.72 -7.66
C PHE A 35 -13.55 -12.69 -9.20
N GLY A 36 -12.53 -13.22 -9.89
CA GLY A 36 -12.52 -13.41 -11.35
C GLY A 36 -11.88 -12.27 -12.15
N ALA A 37 -11.24 -11.29 -11.51
CA ALA A 37 -10.50 -10.26 -12.24
C ALA A 37 -9.21 -10.84 -12.87
N PRO A 38 -8.85 -10.45 -14.12
CA PRO A 38 -7.54 -10.80 -14.68
C PRO A 38 -6.40 -10.28 -13.80
N VAL A 39 -5.42 -11.14 -13.53
CA VAL A 39 -4.30 -10.81 -12.61
C VAL A 39 -3.56 -9.54 -13.05
N GLY A 40 -3.34 -9.36 -14.37
CA GLY A 40 -2.69 -8.16 -14.89
C GLY A 40 -3.48 -6.87 -14.65
N THR A 41 -4.82 -6.94 -14.68
CA THR A 41 -5.67 -5.79 -14.34
C THR A 41 -5.67 -5.54 -12.83
N ALA A 42 -5.77 -6.60 -12.02
CA ALA A 42 -5.75 -6.49 -10.57
C ALA A 42 -4.44 -5.87 -10.05
N THR A 43 -3.29 -6.29 -10.58
CA THR A 43 -2.00 -5.70 -10.22
C THR A 43 -1.89 -4.24 -10.65
N ALA A 44 -2.35 -3.90 -11.86
CA ALA A 44 -2.38 -2.51 -12.34
C ALA A 44 -3.26 -1.62 -11.45
N THR A 45 -4.42 -2.10 -11.01
CA THR A 45 -5.30 -1.39 -10.08
C THR A 45 -4.61 -1.14 -8.74
N VAL A 46 -3.91 -2.13 -8.18
CA VAL A 46 -3.19 -1.98 -6.90
C VAL A 46 -2.03 -0.98 -7.03
N ILE A 47 -1.29 -1.00 -8.15
CA ILE A 47 -0.24 0.00 -8.41
C ILE A 47 -0.85 1.41 -8.49
N GLY A 48 -1.94 1.59 -9.22
CA GLY A 48 -2.65 2.88 -9.31
C GLY A 48 -3.13 3.36 -7.95
N TYR A 49 -3.71 2.47 -7.15
CA TYR A 49 -4.11 2.74 -5.78
C TYR A 49 -2.94 3.22 -4.91
N ARG A 50 -1.77 2.58 -5.00
CA ARG A 50 -0.56 2.98 -4.26
C ARG A 50 -0.04 4.35 -4.70
N VAL A 51 -0.04 4.64 -5.99
CA VAL A 51 0.36 5.96 -6.50
C VAL A 51 -0.52 7.05 -5.88
N LEU A 52 -1.83 6.83 -5.83
CA LEU A 52 -2.78 7.81 -5.30
C LEU A 52 -2.74 7.95 -3.77
N THR A 53 -2.57 6.86 -3.04
CA THR A 53 -2.71 6.86 -1.57
C THR A 53 -1.39 6.98 -0.81
N VAL A 54 -0.28 6.59 -1.43
CA VAL A 54 1.04 6.61 -0.80
C VAL A 54 1.92 7.66 -1.45
N TRP A 55 2.11 7.60 -2.77
CA TRP A 55 3.13 8.43 -3.43
C TRP A 55 2.68 9.88 -3.62
N LEU A 56 1.44 10.10 -4.04
CA LEU A 56 0.87 11.43 -4.24
C LEU A 56 0.91 12.30 -2.96
N PRO A 57 0.49 11.82 -1.77
CA PRO A 57 0.62 12.59 -0.53
C PRO A 57 2.06 12.65 0.01
N LEU A 58 2.92 11.69 -0.34
CA LEU A 58 4.33 11.71 0.06
C LEU A 58 5.14 12.80 -0.66
N LEU A 59 4.84 13.06 -1.93
CA LEU A 59 5.52 14.09 -2.74
C LEU A 59 5.54 15.49 -2.09
N PRO A 60 4.40 16.10 -1.70
CA PRO A 60 4.43 17.43 -1.09
C PRO A 60 5.20 17.44 0.24
N GLY A 61 5.08 16.38 1.05
CA GLY A 61 5.85 16.24 2.29
C GLY A 61 7.36 16.21 2.04
N ALA A 62 7.80 15.39 1.07
CA ALA A 62 9.20 15.30 0.68
C ALA A 62 9.73 16.63 0.11
N LEU A 63 8.93 17.33 -0.70
CA LEU A 63 9.31 18.64 -1.26
C LEU A 63 9.48 19.69 -0.16
N VAL A 64 8.54 19.76 0.79
CA VAL A 64 8.62 20.69 1.92
C VAL A 64 9.83 20.37 2.78
N LEU A 65 10.05 19.10 3.13
CA LEU A 65 11.23 18.68 3.89
C LEU A 65 12.52 19.04 3.16
N SER A 66 12.61 18.77 1.86
CA SER A 66 13.78 19.13 1.05
C SER A 66 14.03 20.63 1.04
N ALA A 67 12.97 21.44 0.96
CA ALA A 67 13.07 22.90 1.04
C ALA A 67 13.56 23.38 2.41
N LEU A 68 13.11 22.75 3.51
CA LEU A 68 13.57 23.06 4.87
C LEU A 68 15.05 22.71 5.07
N LEU A 69 15.48 21.55 4.57
CA LEU A 69 16.88 21.11 4.60
C LEU A 69 17.77 22.06 3.78
N HIS A 70 17.34 22.47 2.58
CA HIS A 70 18.08 23.45 1.77
C HIS A 70 18.16 24.83 2.43
N ARG A 71 17.17 25.19 3.25
CA ARG A 71 17.16 26.45 4.02
C ARG A 71 17.91 26.37 5.36
N LYS A 72 18.49 25.21 5.73
CA LYS A 72 19.14 24.95 7.03
C LYS A 72 18.26 25.32 8.24
N VAL A 73 16.95 25.15 8.09
CA VAL A 73 15.98 25.37 9.19
C VAL A 73 15.93 24.15 10.11
N LEU A 74 16.28 22.99 9.56
CA LEU A 74 16.53 21.71 10.22
C LEU A 74 18.00 21.34 9.97
#